data_AF-A0A3C0WZQ6-F1
#
_entry.id   AF-A0A3C0WZQ6-F1
#
_cell.length_a   1.000
_cell.length_b   1.000
_cell.length_c   1.000
_cell.angle_alpha   90.00
_cell.angle_beta   90.00
_cell.angle_gamma   90.00
#
_symmetry.space_group_name_H-M   'P 1'
#
loop_
_entity.id
_entity.type
_entity.pdbx_description
1 polymer ?
#
loop_
_entity_poly.entity_id
_entity_poly.type
_entity_poly.pdbx_seq_one_letter_code
_entity_poly.pdbx_strand_id
1 'polypeptide(L)'
;YIYLAVAILNIIFSIPLCKYLSGIGCAIGTAAALIIGNGIIMNIFYHKKCNINMIYFWKNILKAVPSFLPPIITGILLTKVLNINILLHLIIGIVIYSAVYIISIWLFGMNTYERNLLKAPINKFVKKCGVGNK
;
A
#
# COMPACT_ATOMS: atom_id res chain seq x y z
N TYR A 1 -13.69 -13.21 -17.43
CA TYR A 1 -14.82 -13.70 -16.61
C TYR A 1 -14.74 -13.27 -15.15
N ILE A 2 -13.62 -13.46 -14.43
CA ILE A 2 -13.59 -13.13 -12.98
C ILE A 2 -13.69 -11.62 -12.71
N TYR A 3 -13.01 -10.77 -13.50
CA TYR A 3 -13.18 -9.32 -13.39
C TYR A 3 -14.61 -8.84 -13.67
N LEU A 4 -15.35 -9.58 -14.52
CA LEU A 4 -16.75 -9.31 -14.81
C LEU A 4 -17.64 -9.68 -13.62
N ALA A 5 -17.36 -10.79 -12.94
CA ALA A 5 -18.01 -11.16 -11.68
C ALA A 5 -17.71 -10.16 -10.54
N VAL A 6 -16.48 -9.65 -10.47
CA VAL A 6 -16.09 -8.60 -9.50
C VAL A 6 -16.80 -7.29 -9.80
N ALA A 7 -16.93 -6.91 -11.07
CA ALA A 7 -17.67 -5.71 -11.47
C ALA A 7 -19.17 -5.81 -11.11
N ILE A 8 -19.79 -6.97 -11.34
CA ILE A 8 -21.19 -7.23 -10.96
C ILE A 8 -21.36 -7.15 -9.43
N LEU A 9 -20.47 -7.77 -8.66
CA LEU A 9 -20.47 -7.65 -7.19
C LEU A 9 -20.33 -6.19 -6.74
N ASN A 10 -19.47 -5.41 -7.40
CA ASN A 10 -19.28 -4.00 -7.07
C ASN A 10 -20.55 -3.16 -7.26
N ILE A 11 -21.29 -3.43 -8.34
CA ILE A 11 -22.58 -2.80 -8.62
C ILE A 11 -23.64 -3.25 -7.58
N ILE A 12 -23.69 -4.55 -7.27
CA ILE A 12 -24.65 -5.12 -6.30
C ILE A 12 -24.44 -4.57 -4.89
N PHE A 13 -23.20 -4.37 -4.44
CA PHE A 13 -22.93 -3.77 -3.13
C PHE A 13 -23.13 -2.27 -3.12
N SER A 14 -22.75 -1.56 -4.19
CA SER A 14 -22.80 -0.10 -4.23
C SER A 14 -24.22 0.45 -4.33
N ILE A 15 -25.10 -0.13 -5.16
CA ILE A 15 -26.47 0.37 -5.37
C ILE A 15 -27.32 0.44 -4.08
N PRO A 16 -27.46 -0.63 -3.28
CA PRO A 16 -28.26 -0.59 -2.06
C PRO A 16 -27.64 0.30 -0.99
N LEU A 17 -26.31 0.27 -0.81
CA LEU A 17 -25.64 1.09 0.21
C LEU A 17 -25.73 2.59 -0.13
N CYS A 18 -25.62 2.96 -1.39
CA CYS A 18 -25.71 4.37 -1.80
C CYS A 18 -27.13 4.93 -1.61
N LYS A 19 -28.17 4.07 -1.66
CA LYS A 19 -29.56 4.47 -1.38
C LYS A 19 -29.81 4.78 0.11
N TYR A 20 -29.08 4.15 1.03
CA TYR A 20 -29.25 4.35 2.48
C TYR A 20 -28.29 5.38 3.09
N LEU A 21 -27.06 5.54 2.56
CA LEU A 21 -26.01 6.38 3.14
C LEU A 21 -25.43 7.44 2.18
N SER A 22 -26.08 7.72 1.04
CA SER A 22 -25.61 8.69 0.04
C SER A 22 -24.14 8.43 -0.35
N GLY A 23 -23.28 9.46 -0.43
CA GLY A 23 -21.87 9.33 -0.84
C GLY A 23 -21.02 8.41 0.06
N ILE A 24 -21.31 8.35 1.36
CA ILE A 24 -20.60 7.45 2.30
C ILE A 24 -20.96 5.99 1.99
N GLY A 25 -22.22 5.74 1.65
CA GLY A 25 -22.69 4.42 1.21
C GLY A 25 -21.97 3.93 -0.04
N CYS A 26 -21.79 4.81 -1.03
CA CYS A 26 -21.03 4.49 -2.24
C CYS A 26 -19.55 4.17 -1.92
N ALA A 27 -18.90 4.89 -1.00
CA ALA A 27 -17.51 4.61 -0.60
C ALA A 27 -17.38 3.25 0.12
N ILE A 28 -18.30 2.95 1.04
CA ILE A 28 -18.32 1.67 1.77
C ILE A 28 -18.63 0.51 0.80
N GLY A 29 -19.57 0.69 -0.13
CA GLY A 29 -19.89 -0.30 -1.15
C GLY A 29 -18.68 -0.62 -2.02
N THR A 30 -17.92 0.41 -2.42
CA THR A 30 -16.68 0.25 -3.18
C THR A 30 -15.62 -0.50 -2.36
N ALA A 31 -15.41 -0.13 -1.11
CA ALA A 31 -14.45 -0.80 -0.23
C ALA A 31 -14.81 -2.28 -0.02
N ALA A 32 -16.09 -2.57 0.25
CA ALA A 32 -16.59 -3.93 0.42
C ALA A 32 -16.41 -4.77 -0.86
N ALA A 33 -16.73 -4.20 -2.02
CA ALA A 33 -16.56 -4.87 -3.30
C ALA A 33 -15.10 -5.16 -3.64
N LEU A 34 -14.17 -4.24 -3.31
CA LEU A 34 -12.74 -4.45 -3.49
C LEU A 34 -12.23 -5.57 -2.56
N ILE A 35 -12.66 -5.59 -1.30
CA ILE A 35 -12.28 -6.63 -0.34
C ILE A 35 -12.81 -7.99 -0.79
N ILE A 36 -14.09 -8.09 -1.15
CA ILE A 36 -14.70 -9.37 -1.53
C ILE A 36 -14.19 -9.83 -2.89
N GLY A 37 -14.23 -8.96 -3.90
CA GLY A 37 -13.87 -9.29 -5.27
C GLY A 37 -12.36 -9.49 -5.46
N ASN A 38 -11.57 -8.45 -5.19
CA ASN A 38 -10.12 -8.52 -5.37
C ASN A 38 -9.41 -9.19 -4.20
N GLY A 39 -9.88 -9.01 -2.97
CA GLY A 39 -9.26 -9.60 -1.78
C GLY A 39 -9.57 -11.08 -1.59
N ILE A 40 -10.82 -11.53 -1.75
CA ILE A 40 -11.21 -12.92 -1.46
C ILE A 40 -11.30 -13.75 -2.74
N ILE A 41 -12.19 -13.37 -3.66
CA ILE A 41 -12.51 -14.18 -4.85
C ILE A 41 -11.27 -14.35 -5.74
N MET A 42 -10.57 -13.26 -6.05
CA MET A 42 -9.36 -13.31 -6.87
C MET A 42 -8.23 -14.10 -6.19
N ASN A 43 -8.05 -13.97 -4.87
CA ASN A 43 -6.99 -14.73 -4.18
C ASN A 43 -7.28 -16.23 -4.13
N ILE A 44 -8.54 -16.64 -3.96
CA ILE A 44 -8.93 -18.05 -4.06
C ILE A 44 -8.70 -18.56 -5.49
N PHE A 45 -9.05 -17.77 -6.50
CA PHE A 45 -8.83 -18.11 -7.90
C PHE A 45 -7.34 -18.30 -8.21
N TYR A 46 -6.49 -17.36 -7.78
CA TYR A 46 -5.05 -17.45 -7.97
C TYR A 46 -4.45 -18.67 -7.29
N HIS A 47 -4.95 -19.02 -6.10
CA HIS A 47 -4.46 -20.18 -5.38
C HIS A 47 -4.87 -21.50 -6.03
N LYS A 48 -6.15 -21.65 -6.41
CA LYS A 48 -6.69 -22.91 -6.93
C LYS A 48 -6.45 -23.13 -8.41
N LYS A 49 -6.43 -22.08 -9.22
CA LYS A 49 -6.39 -22.20 -10.69
C LYS A 49 -5.04 -21.80 -11.29
N CYS A 50 -4.35 -20.82 -10.71
CA CYS A 50 -3.04 -20.37 -11.18
C CYS A 50 -1.87 -21.00 -10.41
N ASN A 51 -2.15 -21.87 -9.42
CA ASN A 51 -1.14 -22.49 -8.54
C ASN A 51 -0.18 -21.47 -7.87
N ILE A 52 -0.66 -20.26 -7.62
CA ILE A 52 0.11 -19.23 -6.90
C ILE A 52 -0.07 -19.46 -5.41
N ASN A 53 1.03 -19.49 -4.64
CA ASN A 53 0.95 -19.67 -3.19
C ASN A 53 0.51 -18.38 -2.49
N MET A 54 -0.81 -18.18 -2.41
CA MET A 54 -1.39 -16.98 -1.80
C MET A 54 -1.19 -16.89 -0.30
N ILE A 55 -1.04 -18.02 0.40
CA ILE A 55 -0.73 -18.03 1.84
C ILE A 55 0.66 -17.41 2.07
N TYR A 56 1.65 -17.83 1.27
CA TYR A 56 2.99 -17.25 1.34
C TYR A 56 3.01 -15.76 0.97
N PHE A 57 2.25 -15.38 -0.07
CA PHE A 57 2.11 -13.98 -0.49
C PHE A 57 1.56 -13.09 0.64
N TRP A 58 0.42 -13.47 1.23
CA TRP A 58 -0.16 -12.72 2.35
C TRP A 58 0.72 -12.72 3.58
N LYS A 59 1.46 -13.81 3.87
CA LYS A 59 2.44 -13.83 4.95
C LYS A 59 3.53 -12.78 4.76
N ASN A 60 3.99 -12.53 3.53
CA ASN A 60 4.96 -11.48 3.24
C ASN A 60 4.33 -10.08 3.33
N ILE A 61 3.09 -9.89 2.87
CA ILE A 61 2.37 -8.62 3.05
C ILE A 61 2.22 -8.29 4.54
N LEU A 62 1.78 -9.26 5.34
CA LEU A 62 1.59 -9.07 6.78
C LEU A 62 2.91 -8.79 7.51
N LYS A 63 4.03 -9.33 7.05
CA LYS A 63 5.36 -8.97 7.57
C LYS A 63 5.76 -7.52 7.26
N ALA A 64 5.20 -6.92 6.21
CA ALA A 64 5.41 -5.52 5.91
C ALA A 64 4.45 -4.58 6.67
N VAL A 65 3.35 -5.08 7.24
CA VAL A 65 2.41 -4.25 8.02
C VAL A 65 3.08 -3.45 9.16
N PRO A 66 4.03 -4.02 9.94
CA PRO A 66 4.75 -3.28 10.98
C PRO A 66 5.50 -2.05 10.48
N SER A 67 5.92 -2.00 9.21
CA SER A 67 6.63 -0.83 8.66
C SER A 67 5.73 0.39 8.45
N PHE A 68 4.42 0.25 8.59
CA PHE A 68 3.51 1.39 8.56
C PHE A 68 3.35 2.05 9.94
N LEU A 69 3.75 1.41 11.05
CA LEU A 69 3.65 2.03 12.38
C LEU A 69 4.44 3.33 12.50
N PRO A 70 5.73 3.40 12.11
CA PRO A 70 6.51 4.63 12.29
C PRO A 70 5.93 5.82 11.50
N PRO A 71 5.51 5.68 10.23
CA PRO A 71 4.81 6.73 9.50
C PRO A 71 3.50 7.17 10.15
N ILE A 72 2.69 6.24 10.68
CA ILE A 72 1.45 6.59 11.38
C ILE A 72 1.76 7.47 12.60
N ILE A 73 2.75 7.08 13.41
CA ILE A 73 3.16 7.83 14.60
C ILE A 73 3.67 9.22 14.22
N THR A 74 4.53 9.31 13.20
CA THR A 74 5.07 10.61 12.76
C THR A 74 3.99 11.50 12.15
N GLY A 75 3.03 10.94 11.41
CA GLY A 75 1.87 11.68 10.91
C GLY A 75 1.06 12.31 12.05
N ILE A 76 0.74 11.53 13.10
CA ILE A 76 0.02 12.04 14.27
C ILE A 76 0.83 13.14 14.97
N LEU A 77 2.14 12.95 15.16
CA LEU A 77 3.00 13.96 15.78
C LEU A 77 3.08 15.25 14.95
N LEU A 78 3.25 15.13 13.63
CA LEU A 78 3.31 16.28 12.72
C LEU A 78 2.01 17.09 12.76
N THR A 79 0.85 16.44 12.84
CA THR A 79 -0.43 17.17 12.96
C THR A 79 -0.60 17.95 14.25
N LYS A 80 0.13 17.59 15.31
CA LYS A 80 0.12 18.32 16.59
C LYS A 80 1.14 19.48 16.63
N VAL A 81 2.25 19.34 15.91
CA VAL A 81 3.36 20.30 15.93
C VAL A 81 3.23 21.34 14.81
N LEU A 82 2.75 20.95 13.63
CA LEU A 82 2.66 21.82 12.47
C LEU A 82 1.22 22.26 12.24
N ASN A 83 1.03 23.56 11.97
CA ASN A 83 -0.26 24.06 11.50
C ASN A 83 -0.42 23.74 10.01
N ILE A 84 -1.15 22.66 9.72
CA ILE A 84 -1.35 22.10 8.37
C ILE A 84 -2.13 23.06 7.46
N ASN A 85 -2.80 24.06 8.02
CA ASN A 85 -3.51 25.08 7.24
C ASN A 85 -2.56 26.04 6.51
N ILE A 86 -1.27 26.05 6.86
CA ILE A 86 -0.24 26.84 6.19
C ILE A 86 0.45 25.96 5.15
N LEU A 87 0.39 26.34 3.88
CA LEU A 87 0.95 25.58 2.75
C LEU A 87 2.42 25.17 2.97
N LEU A 88 3.24 26.08 3.49
CA LEU A 88 4.66 25.82 3.75
C LEU A 88 4.86 24.74 4.83
N HIS A 89 4.07 24.76 5.90
CA HIS A 89 4.10 23.74 6.95
C HIS A 89 3.60 22.39 6.42
N LEU A 90 2.61 22.40 5.54
CA LEU A 90 2.11 21.20 4.86
C LEU A 90 3.20 20.56 3.99
N ILE A 91 3.92 21.34 3.17
CA ILE A 91 5.00 20.83 2.32
C ILE A 91 6.11 20.22 3.18
N ILE A 92 6.54 20.90 4.24
CA ILE A 92 7.56 20.38 5.16
C ILE A 92 7.09 19.08 5.80
N GLY A 93 5.83 19.03 6.27
CA GLY A 93 5.23 17.83 6.85
C GLY A 93 5.22 16.65 5.87
N ILE A 94 4.87 16.88 4.59
CA ILE A 94 4.88 15.85 3.55
C ILE A 94 6.31 15.31 3.32
N VAL A 95 7.31 16.19 3.25
CA VAL A 95 8.70 15.78 3.03
C VAL A 95 9.20 14.91 4.19
N ILE A 96 8.96 15.35 5.43
CA ILE A 96 9.35 14.60 6.63
C ILE A 96 8.62 13.25 6.69
N TYR A 97 7.31 13.25 6.49
CA TYR A 97 6.50 12.02 6.50
C TYR A 97 6.99 11.02 5.43
N SER A 98 7.24 11.51 4.21
CA SER A 98 7.71 10.67 3.09
C SER A 98 9.10 10.10 3.37
N ALA A 99 10.01 10.88 3.95
CA ALA A 99 11.33 10.40 4.35
C ALA A 99 11.23 9.28 5.39
N VAL A 100 10.41 9.47 6.43
CA VAL A 100 10.18 8.44 7.46
C VAL A 100 9.56 7.19 6.86
N TYR A 101 8.59 7.33 5.95
CA TYR A 101 7.96 6.22 5.25
C TYR A 101 8.96 5.38 4.45
N ILE A 102 9.81 6.03 3.66
CA ILE A 102 10.84 5.34 2.85
C ILE A 102 11.80 4.58 3.76
N ILE A 103 12.29 5.22 4.83
CA ILE A 103 13.21 4.60 5.79
C ILE A 103 12.54 3.41 6.49
N SER A 104 11.28 3.56 6.89
CA SER A 104 10.56 2.52 7.61
C SER A 104 10.30 1.29 6.74
N ILE A 105 9.86 1.49 5.50
CA ILE A 105 9.70 0.39 4.54
C ILE A 105 11.04 -0.29 4.28
N TRP A 106 12.11 0.47 4.10
CA TRP A 106 13.43 -0.11 3.86
C TRP A 106 13.92 -0.97 5.03
N LEU A 107 13.68 -0.54 6.27
CA LEU A 107 14.17 -1.22 7.48
C LEU A 107 13.29 -2.37 7.97
N PHE A 108 11.97 -2.23 7.90
CA PHE A 108 11.03 -3.18 8.48
C PHE A 108 10.12 -3.86 7.45
N GLY A 109 9.84 -3.18 6.33
CA GLY A 109 8.87 -3.64 5.34
C GLY A 109 9.48 -4.63 4.33
N MET A 110 10.70 -4.33 3.87
CA MET A 110 11.34 -5.08 2.81
C MET A 110 12.08 -6.32 3.32
N ASN A 111 11.85 -7.46 2.66
CA ASN A 111 12.61 -8.68 2.88
C ASN A 111 14.02 -8.58 2.27
N THR A 112 14.95 -9.43 2.71
CA THR A 112 16.35 -9.45 2.23
C THR A 112 16.45 -9.61 0.72
N TYR A 113 15.58 -10.41 0.12
CA TYR A 113 15.45 -10.56 -1.33
C TYR A 113 15.12 -9.22 -2.03
N GLU A 114 14.09 -8.52 -1.54
CA GLU A 114 13.61 -7.28 -2.16
C GLU A 114 14.66 -6.17 -2.02
N ARG A 115 15.34 -6.09 -0.87
CA ARG A 115 16.46 -5.14 -0.68
C ARG A 115 17.59 -5.40 -1.66
N ASN A 116 17.94 -6.67 -1.89
CA ASN A 116 18.99 -7.03 -2.84
C ASN A 116 18.60 -6.72 -4.28
N LEU A 117 17.32 -6.88 -4.63
CA LEU A 117 16.79 -6.51 -5.94
C LEU A 117 16.88 -5.00 -6.18
N LEU A 118 16.63 -4.16 -5.15
CA LEU A 118 16.80 -2.71 -5.26
C LEU A 118 18.27 -2.27 -5.24
N LYS A 119 19.15 -2.96 -4.52
CA LYS A 119 20.60 -2.67 -4.50
C LYS A 119 21.26 -2.93 -5.85
N ALA A 120 20.79 -3.89 -6.63
CA ALA A 120 21.37 -4.24 -7.93
C ALA A 120 21.38 -3.08 -8.96
N PRO A 121 20.25 -2.40 -9.25
CA PRO A 121 20.24 -1.23 -10.12
C PRO A 121 20.99 -0.05 -9.49
N ILE A 122 20.85 0.19 -8.18
CA ILE A 122 21.57 1.27 -7.48
C ILE A 122 23.08 1.11 -7.64
N ASN A 123 23.63 -0.09 -7.40
CA ASN A 123 25.05 -0.36 -7.59
C ASN A 123 25.49 -0.20 -9.05
N LYS A 124 24.62 -0.52 -10.01
CA LYS A 124 24.90 -0.31 -11.44
C LYS A 124 24.96 1.17 -11.80
N PHE A 125 24.07 1.99 -11.22
CA PHE A 125 24.09 3.44 -11.38
C PHE A 125 25.30 4.09 -10.67
N VAL A 126 25.61 3.68 -9.43
CA VAL A 126 26.77 4.19 -8.66
C VAL A 126 28.09 3.86 -9.36
N LYS A 127 28.23 2.65 -9.92
CA LYS A 127 29.40 2.27 -10.75
C LYS A 127 29.48 3.10 -12.03
N LYS A 128 28.34 3.40 -12.66
CA LYS A 128 28.29 4.22 -13.89
C LYS A 128 28.59 5.70 -13.63
N CYS A 129 28.27 6.22 -12.45
CA CYS A 129 28.59 7.59 -12.03
C CYS A 129 29.99 7.75 -11.41
N GLY A 130 30.84 6.70 -11.41
CA GLY A 130 32.24 6.80 -10.98
C GLY A 130 32.47 7.00 -9.47
N VAL A 131 31.43 6.91 -8.64
CA VAL A 131 31.52 7.13 -7.18
C VAL A 131 31.99 5.86 -6.44
N GLY A 132 32.10 4.72 -7.15
CA GLY A 132 32.55 3.44 -6.60
C GLY A 132 33.93 3.01 -7.09
N ASN A 133 34.98 3.73 -6.70
CA ASN A 133 36.37 3.24 -6.73
C ASN A 133 37.09 3.74 -5.47
N LYS A 134 36.83 3.09 -4.33
CA LYS A 134 37.79 2.77 -3.27
C LYS A 134 37.37 1.47 -2.62
#